data_AF-A0A7W1SJI0-F1
#
_entry.id   AF-A0A7W1SJI0-F1
#
_cell.length_a   1.000
_cell.length_b   1.000
_cell.length_c   1.000
_cell.angle_alpha   90.00
_cell.angle_beta   90.00
_cell.angle_gamma   90.00
#
_symmetry.space_group_name_H-M   'P 1'
#
loop_
_entity.id
_entity.type
_entity.pdbx_description
1 polymer ?
#
loop_
_entity_poly.entity_id
_entity_poly.type
_entity_poly.pdbx_seq_one_letter_code
_entity_poly.pdbx_strand_id
1 'polypeptide(L)'
;MAADLPRFIPLAVVTNTAFPLPFDCVLLRFAARHTFREASVFAALGSGRAGRAGLVDVAVIGAAGRRWAGGKTRAVAMSRAGRSFYVAVVLVALLPIPYTVIRIALLSVRPRPMVYALSLSLARLPRYVLLIRVWQGLALPDRAGGALVLSSAAWVL
;
A
#
# COMPACT_ATOMS: atom_id res chain seq x y z
N MET A 1 -21.74 10.23 1.45
CA MET A 1 -20.67 10.05 0.45
C MET A 1 -19.88 11.33 0.12
N ALA A 2 -20.49 12.36 -0.50
CA ALA A 2 -19.75 13.51 -1.05
C ALA A 2 -19.04 14.42 -0.01
N ALA A 3 -19.59 14.58 1.19
CA ALA A 3 -19.03 15.46 2.22
C ALA A 3 -17.83 14.87 2.99
N ASP A 4 -17.75 13.52 3.08
CA ASP A 4 -16.67 12.84 3.81
C ASP A 4 -15.51 12.41 2.91
N LEU A 5 -15.79 12.10 1.63
CA LEU A 5 -14.77 11.81 0.61
C LEU A 5 -13.58 12.80 0.63
N PRO A 6 -13.79 14.14 0.63
CA PRO A 6 -12.69 15.09 0.61
C PRO A 6 -11.85 15.08 1.89
N ARG A 7 -12.33 14.50 3.01
CA ARG A 7 -11.55 14.33 4.26
C ARG A 7 -10.75 13.03 4.26
N PHE A 8 -11.32 11.96 3.70
CA PHE A 8 -10.68 10.65 3.64
C PHE A 8 -9.68 10.51 2.47
N ILE A 9 -9.89 11.24 1.37
CA ILE A 9 -8.99 11.25 0.21
C ILE A 9 -7.58 11.73 0.61
N PRO A 10 -7.36 12.87 1.30
CA PRO A 10 -6.05 13.29 1.76
C PRO A 10 -5.41 12.28 2.71
N LEU A 11 -6.17 11.75 3.67
CA LEU A 11 -5.68 10.71 4.59
C LEU A 11 -5.17 9.49 3.82
N ALA A 12 -5.95 9.02 2.83
CA ALA A 12 -5.60 7.89 1.99
C ALA A 12 -4.40 8.16 1.06
N VAL A 13 -4.10 9.42 0.72
CA VAL A 13 -2.85 9.78 0.06
C VAL A 13 -1.73 9.62 1.07
N VAL A 14 -1.81 10.34 2.19
CA VAL A 14 -0.79 10.41 3.23
C VAL A 14 -0.41 9.01 3.74
N THR A 15 -1.37 8.13 4.01
CA THR A 15 -1.14 6.74 4.46
C THR A 15 -0.48 5.84 3.41
N ASN A 16 -0.72 6.11 2.12
CA ASN A 16 -0.16 5.30 1.05
C ASN A 16 1.16 5.86 0.51
N THR A 17 1.51 7.12 0.81
CA THR A 17 2.66 7.79 0.20
C THR A 17 3.67 8.41 1.16
N ALA A 18 3.27 8.92 2.32
CA ALA A 18 4.10 9.82 3.13
C ALA A 18 4.24 9.44 4.62
N PHE A 19 3.23 8.83 5.21
CA PHE A 19 3.19 8.49 6.64
C PHE A 19 2.97 6.99 6.80
N PRO A 20 3.63 6.30 7.74
CA PRO A 20 3.47 4.86 7.95
C PRO A 20 2.15 4.51 8.66
N LEU A 21 1.12 5.35 8.51
CA LEU A 21 -0.22 5.01 8.95
C LEU A 21 -0.79 3.99 7.94
N PRO A 22 -1.17 2.77 8.36
CA PRO A 22 -1.73 1.78 7.47
C PRO A 22 -3.09 2.25 6.93
N PHE A 23 -3.22 2.28 5.61
CA PHE A 23 -4.48 2.62 4.94
C PHE A 23 -5.66 1.74 5.39
N ASP A 24 -5.38 0.52 5.86
CA ASP A 24 -6.37 -0.40 6.40
C ASP A 24 -7.23 0.24 7.50
N CYS A 25 -6.64 0.98 8.44
CA CYS A 25 -7.38 1.63 9.52
C CYS A 25 -8.33 2.73 8.99
N VAL A 26 -7.89 3.46 7.97
CA VAL A 26 -8.69 4.50 7.30
C VAL A 26 -9.84 3.87 6.54
N LEU A 27 -9.59 2.76 5.84
CA LEU A 27 -10.58 2.00 5.11
C LEU A 27 -11.66 1.45 6.04
N LEU A 28 -11.27 0.87 7.17
CA LEU A 28 -12.21 0.32 8.16
C LEU A 28 -13.08 1.40 8.80
N ARG A 29 -12.48 2.55 9.15
CA ARG A 29 -13.25 3.69 9.67
C ARG A 29 -14.24 4.24 8.64
N PHE A 30 -13.86 4.27 7.36
CA PHE A 30 -14.78 4.67 6.28
C PHE A 30 -15.91 3.65 6.11
N ALA A 31 -15.58 2.36 6.12
CA ALA A 31 -16.52 1.25 5.95
C ALA A 31 -17.54 1.10 7.09
N ALA A 32 -17.22 1.57 8.30
CA ALA A 32 -18.17 1.59 9.42
C ALA A 32 -19.37 2.53 9.17
N ARG A 33 -19.18 3.59 8.35
CA ARG A 33 -20.17 4.65 8.12
C ARG A 33 -20.83 4.61 6.74
N HIS A 34 -20.42 3.67 5.90
CA HIS A 34 -20.78 3.65 4.48
C HIS A 34 -21.16 2.23 4.04
N THR A 35 -21.89 2.16 2.94
CA THR A 35 -22.30 0.87 2.36
C THR A 35 -21.09 0.09 1.83
N PHE A 36 -21.23 -1.24 1.71
CA PHE A 36 -20.18 -2.09 1.12
C PHE A 36 -19.71 -1.61 -0.26
N ARG A 37 -20.64 -1.11 -1.09
CA ARG A 37 -20.35 -0.60 -2.44
C ARG A 37 -19.45 0.64 -2.38
N GLU A 38 -19.78 1.60 -1.52
CA GLU A 38 -18.99 2.83 -1.34
C GLU A 38 -17.60 2.52 -0.77
N ALA A 39 -17.53 1.64 0.22
CA ALA A 39 -16.26 1.20 0.80
C ALA A 39 -15.38 0.46 -0.22
N SER A 40 -15.99 -0.33 -1.11
CA SER A 40 -15.28 -1.04 -2.20
C SER A 40 -14.70 -0.07 -3.24
N VAL A 41 -15.43 1.00 -3.58
CA VAL A 41 -14.90 2.06 -4.46
C VAL A 41 -13.72 2.76 -3.79
N PHE A 42 -13.81 3.05 -2.49
CA PHE A 42 -12.71 3.66 -1.74
C PHE A 42 -11.49 2.72 -1.64
N ALA A 43 -11.70 1.41 -1.47
CA ALA A 43 -10.66 0.40 -1.54
C ALA A 43 -9.97 0.35 -2.92
N ALA A 44 -10.73 0.45 -4.02
CA ALA A 44 -10.17 0.51 -5.36
C ALA A 44 -9.27 1.74 -5.57
N LEU A 45 -9.70 2.90 -5.08
CA LEU A 45 -8.88 4.12 -5.10
C LEU A 45 -7.60 3.97 -4.26
N GLY A 46 -7.70 3.40 -3.06
CA GLY A 46 -6.56 3.11 -2.19
C GLY A 46 -5.59 2.11 -2.82
N SER A 47 -6.10 1.08 -3.49
CA SER A 47 -5.32 0.09 -4.24
C SER A 47 -4.57 0.74 -5.41
N GLY A 48 -5.24 1.56 -6.22
CA GLY A 48 -4.60 2.29 -7.32
C GLY A 48 -3.49 3.23 -6.85
N ARG A 49 -3.68 3.88 -5.69
CA ARG A 49 -2.63 4.70 -5.07
C ARG A 49 -1.44 3.89 -4.58
N ALA A 50 -1.65 2.69 -4.06
CA ALA A 50 -0.56 1.79 -3.70
C ALA A 50 0.30 1.41 -4.90
N GLY A 51 -0.32 1.15 -6.06
CA GLY A 51 0.41 0.94 -7.31
C GLY A 51 1.24 2.16 -7.73
N ARG A 52 0.66 3.37 -7.63
CA ARG A 52 1.40 4.63 -7.90
C ARG A 52 2.57 4.84 -6.95
N ALA A 53 2.40 4.57 -5.65
CA ALA A 53 3.50 4.61 -4.68
C ALA A 53 4.61 3.61 -5.06
N GLY A 54 4.23 2.42 -5.54
CA GLY A 54 5.19 1.45 -6.08
C GLY A 54 5.98 1.95 -7.29
N LEU A 55 5.39 2.75 -8.17
CA LEU A 55 6.12 3.39 -9.27
C LEU A 55 7.16 4.39 -8.74
N VAL A 56 6.80 5.17 -7.72
CA VAL A 56 7.72 6.10 -7.05
C VAL A 56 8.87 5.34 -6.40
N ASP A 57 8.58 4.24 -5.69
CA ASP A 57 9.60 3.39 -5.06
C ASP A 57 10.62 2.88 -6.10
N VAL A 58 10.15 2.38 -7.25
CA VAL A 58 11.03 1.93 -8.34
C VAL A 58 11.84 3.07 -8.95
N ALA A 59 11.27 4.26 -9.10
CA ALA A 59 11.96 5.43 -9.62
C ALA A 59 13.05 5.93 -8.66
N VAL A 60 12.73 6.06 -7.37
CA VAL A 60 13.63 6.53 -6.31
C VAL A 60 14.77 5.54 -6.09
N ILE A 61 14.46 4.26 -5.91
CA ILE A 61 15.48 3.21 -5.71
C ILE A 61 16.34 3.05 -6.97
N GLY A 62 15.71 3.12 -8.15
CA GLY A 62 16.43 3.10 -9.43
C GLY A 62 17.38 4.29 -9.59
N ALA A 63 16.99 5.49 -9.14
CA ALA A 63 17.84 6.68 -9.16
C ALA A 63 18.98 6.60 -8.13
N ALA A 64 18.69 6.15 -6.91
CA ALA A 64 19.68 5.95 -5.86
C ALA A 64 20.74 4.92 -6.29
N GLY A 65 20.31 3.79 -6.86
CA GLY A 65 21.20 2.75 -7.38
C GLY A 65 22.10 3.24 -8.53
N ARG A 66 21.60 4.12 -9.41
CA ARG A 66 22.42 4.76 -10.47
C ARG A 66 23.45 5.73 -9.89
N ARG A 67 23.08 6.50 -8.87
CA ARG A 67 23.96 7.50 -8.24
C ARG A 67 25.09 6.85 -7.45
N TRP A 68 24.84 5.74 -6.78
CA TRP A 68 25.87 4.96 -6.09
C TRP A 68 26.82 4.23 -7.07
N ALA A 69 26.30 3.72 -8.19
CA ALA A 69 27.12 3.09 -9.22
C ALA A 69 28.10 4.06 -9.92
N GLY A 70 27.78 5.36 -10.00
CA GLY A 70 28.66 6.39 -10.55
C GLY A 70 29.84 6.78 -9.65
N GLY A 71 29.91 6.25 -8.42
CA GLY A 71 30.79 6.74 -7.34
C GLY A 71 32.05 5.93 -7.02
N LYS A 72 32.47 4.95 -7.83
CA LYS A 72 33.69 4.09 -7.68
C LYS A 72 33.51 2.67 -7.10
N THR A 73 32.31 2.18 -6.84
CA THR A 73 32.12 0.77 -6.48
C THR A 73 31.42 0.04 -7.61
N ARG A 74 32.13 -0.96 -8.17
CA ARG A 74 31.67 -1.95 -9.16
C ARG A 74 30.16 -2.11 -9.09
N ALA A 75 29.45 -1.54 -10.07
CA ALA A 75 28.01 -1.60 -10.15
C ALA A 75 27.61 -3.07 -10.07
N VAL A 76 27.08 -3.52 -8.93
CA VAL A 76 26.40 -4.80 -8.85
C VAL A 76 25.21 -4.63 -9.78
N ALA A 77 25.35 -5.14 -11.02
CA ALA A 77 24.34 -5.01 -12.03
C ALA A 77 23.08 -5.67 -11.48
N MET A 78 22.14 -4.86 -10.99
CA MET A 78 20.90 -5.36 -10.39
C MET A 78 20.24 -6.30 -11.40
N SER A 79 20.04 -7.54 -10.98
CA SER A 79 19.44 -8.55 -11.86
C SER A 79 18.01 -8.15 -12.21
N ARG A 80 17.56 -8.50 -13.42
CA ARG A 80 16.18 -8.24 -13.83
C ARG A 80 15.25 -9.09 -12.98
N ALA A 81 14.18 -8.52 -12.44
CA ALA A 81 13.25 -9.26 -11.60
C ALA A 81 12.61 -10.43 -12.38
N GLY A 82 12.76 -11.64 -11.84
CA GLY A 82 12.13 -12.86 -12.36
C GLY A 82 10.68 -13.00 -11.90
N ARG A 83 10.00 -14.07 -12.36
CA ARG A 83 8.60 -14.37 -12.00
C ARG A 83 8.41 -14.53 -10.48
N SER A 84 9.36 -15.17 -9.80
CA SER A 84 9.34 -15.40 -8.35
C SER A 84 9.26 -14.11 -7.54
N PHE A 85 9.90 -13.02 -8.01
CA PHE A 85 9.81 -11.71 -7.37
C PHE A 85 8.37 -11.18 -7.40
N TYR A 86 7.69 -11.21 -8.55
CA TYR A 86 6.31 -10.72 -8.65
C TYR A 86 5.34 -11.59 -7.84
N VAL A 87 5.56 -12.90 -7.78
CA VAL A 87 4.77 -13.79 -6.91
C VAL A 87 4.97 -13.40 -5.45
N ALA A 88 6.21 -13.22 -4.99
CA ALA A 88 6.49 -12.78 -3.63
C ALA A 88 5.85 -11.41 -3.33
N VAL A 89 5.92 -10.46 -4.26
CA VAL A 89 5.26 -9.15 -4.16
C VAL A 89 3.76 -9.29 -3.98
N VAL A 90 3.10 -10.15 -4.77
CA VAL A 90 1.66 -10.42 -4.64
C VAL A 90 1.33 -11.05 -3.29
N LEU A 91 2.09 -12.07 -2.87
CA LEU A 91 1.87 -12.74 -1.58
C LEU A 91 2.04 -11.79 -0.40
N VAL A 92 3.08 -10.95 -0.40
CA VAL A 92 3.30 -9.96 0.66
C VAL A 92 2.24 -8.87 0.62
N ALA A 93 1.81 -8.43 -0.56
CA ALA A 93 0.74 -7.43 -0.72
C ALA A 93 -0.64 -7.93 -0.26
N LEU A 94 -0.88 -9.24 -0.30
CA LEU A 94 -2.07 -9.89 0.26
C LEU A 94 -2.04 -9.95 1.80
N LEU A 95 -0.86 -9.87 2.40
CA LEU A 95 -0.68 -9.93 3.85
C LEU A 95 -0.68 -8.53 4.47
N PRO A 96 -1.05 -8.39 5.76
CA PRO A 96 -0.91 -7.16 6.55
C PRO A 96 0.54 -6.86 6.96
N ILE A 97 1.50 -7.15 6.08
CA ILE A 97 2.93 -7.00 6.37
C ILE A 97 3.41 -5.63 5.86
N PRO A 98 4.30 -4.95 6.61
CA PRO A 98 4.92 -3.72 6.16
C PRO A 98 5.67 -3.92 4.83
N TYR A 99 5.46 -2.96 3.91
CA TYR A 99 6.07 -2.95 2.57
C TYR A 99 7.60 -2.84 2.55
N THR A 100 8.20 -2.64 3.72
CA THR A 100 9.64 -2.60 3.94
C THR A 100 10.34 -3.83 3.36
N VAL A 101 9.75 -5.02 3.48
CA VAL A 101 10.35 -6.27 2.95
C VAL A 101 10.51 -6.20 1.43
N ILE A 102 9.49 -5.70 0.72
CA ILE A 102 9.54 -5.56 -0.74
C ILE A 102 10.52 -4.45 -1.13
N ARG A 103 10.55 -3.33 -0.38
CA ARG A 103 11.48 -2.22 -0.62
C ARG A 103 12.95 -2.63 -0.45
N ILE A 104 13.25 -3.51 0.51
CA ILE A 104 14.58 -4.10 0.66
C ILE A 104 14.91 -4.98 -0.55
N ALA A 105 13.97 -5.83 -0.98
CA ALA A 105 14.18 -6.68 -2.16
C ALA A 105 14.42 -5.85 -3.45
N LEU A 106 13.77 -4.68 -3.58
CA LEU A 106 13.98 -3.73 -4.69
C LEU A 106 15.41 -3.17 -4.73
N LEU A 107 16.21 -3.24 -3.66
CA LEU A 107 17.63 -2.87 -3.70
C LEU A 107 18.47 -3.89 -4.46
N SER A 108 17.98 -5.12 -4.63
CA SER A 108 18.73 -6.22 -5.25
C SER A 108 18.25 -6.57 -6.67
N VAL A 109 17.03 -6.17 -7.06
CA VAL A 109 16.46 -6.49 -8.38
C VAL A 109 15.84 -5.28 -9.07
N ARG A 110 15.87 -5.27 -10.40
CA ARG A 110 15.18 -4.29 -11.24
C ARG A 110 13.85 -4.84 -11.76
N PRO A 111 12.70 -4.47 -11.19
CA PRO A 111 11.41 -4.85 -11.74
C PRO A 111 11.02 -4.00 -12.94
N ARG A 112 10.06 -4.51 -13.71
CA ARG A 112 9.32 -3.73 -14.70
C ARG A 112 8.32 -2.85 -13.93
N PRO A 113 8.41 -1.51 -14.02
CA PRO A 113 7.64 -0.61 -13.17
C PRO A 113 6.13 -0.85 -13.23
N MET A 114 5.58 -1.01 -14.44
CA MET A 114 4.14 -1.22 -14.62
C MET A 114 3.67 -2.57 -14.09
N VAL A 115 4.45 -3.64 -14.30
CA VAL A 115 4.10 -4.97 -13.77
C VAL A 115 4.12 -4.94 -12.24
N TYR A 116 5.13 -4.32 -11.65
CA TYR A 116 5.23 -4.15 -10.21
C TYR A 116 4.04 -3.36 -9.64
N ALA A 117 3.74 -2.19 -10.21
CA ALA A 117 2.62 -1.35 -9.79
C ALA A 117 1.27 -2.07 -9.89
N LEU A 118 1.03 -2.80 -10.99
CA LEU A 118 -0.19 -3.58 -11.18
C LEU A 118 -0.26 -4.75 -10.19
N SER A 119 0.85 -5.47 -9.95
CA SER A 119 0.91 -6.53 -8.95
C SER A 119 0.53 -6.01 -7.56
N LEU A 120 0.99 -4.82 -7.19
CA LEU A 120 0.64 -4.19 -5.91
C LEU A 120 -0.83 -3.80 -5.82
N SER A 121 -1.36 -3.13 -6.85
CA SER A 121 -2.76 -2.72 -6.88
C SER A 121 -3.68 -3.94 -6.84
N LEU A 122 -3.44 -4.92 -7.71
CA LEU A 122 -4.29 -6.10 -7.86
C LEU A 122 -4.24 -7.00 -6.62
N ALA A 123 -3.09 -7.14 -5.96
CA ALA A 123 -2.98 -7.96 -4.76
C ALA A 123 -3.64 -7.32 -3.53
N ARG A 124 -3.59 -5.99 -3.40
CA ARG A 124 -4.20 -5.30 -2.24
C ARG A 124 -5.72 -5.24 -2.31
N LEU A 125 -6.32 -5.21 -3.50
CA LEU A 125 -7.76 -5.04 -3.64
C LEU A 125 -8.57 -6.21 -3.02
N PRO A 126 -8.28 -7.49 -3.29
CA PRO A 126 -8.95 -8.63 -2.64
C PRO A 126 -8.86 -8.56 -1.12
N ARG A 127 -7.68 -8.19 -0.60
CA ARG A 127 -7.44 -8.03 0.82
C ARG A 127 -8.34 -6.95 1.42
N TYR A 128 -8.41 -5.76 0.80
CA TYR A 128 -9.28 -4.67 1.25
C TYR A 128 -10.76 -5.05 1.22
N VAL A 129 -11.19 -5.73 0.16
CA VAL A 129 -12.57 -6.23 0.03
C VAL A 129 -12.91 -7.22 1.14
N LEU A 130 -12.01 -8.16 1.44
CA LEU A 130 -12.17 -9.11 2.53
C LEU A 130 -12.23 -8.40 3.90
N LEU A 131 -11.35 -7.42 4.13
CA LEU A 131 -11.32 -6.61 5.36
C LEU A 131 -12.63 -5.86 5.58
N ILE A 132 -13.18 -5.23 4.54
CA ILE A 132 -14.49 -4.56 4.61
C ILE A 132 -15.59 -5.56 4.94
N ARG A 133 -15.62 -6.73 4.27
CA ARG A 133 -16.65 -7.76 4.50
C ARG A 133 -16.61 -8.28 5.93
N VAL A 134 -15.42 -8.63 6.43
CA VAL A 134 -15.25 -9.11 7.81
C VAL A 134 -15.66 -8.03 8.80
N TRP A 135 -15.20 -6.79 8.60
CA TRP A 135 -15.52 -5.68 9.51
C TRP A 135 -17.02 -5.37 9.60
N GLN A 136 -17.69 -5.30 8.46
CA GLN A 136 -19.14 -5.06 8.41
C GLN A 136 -19.93 -6.26 8.94
N GLY A 137 -19.45 -7.49 8.72
CA GLY A 137 -20.05 -8.70 9.27
C GLY A 137 -19.93 -8.80 10.80
N LEU A 138 -18.86 -8.26 11.38
CA LEU A 138 -18.67 -8.20 12.84
C LEU A 138 -19.51 -7.10 13.53
N ALA A 139 -20.17 -6.22 12.77
CA ALA A 139 -21.01 -5.13 13.28
C ALA A 139 -20.36 -4.29 14.39
N LEU A 140 -19.05 -4.05 14.29
CA LEU A 140 -18.29 -3.37 15.32
C LEU A 140 -18.69 -1.89 15.45
N PRO A 141 -18.66 -1.30 16.66
CA PRO A 141 -19.00 0.11 16.86
C PRO A 141 -18.07 1.05 16.10
N ASP A 142 -18.59 2.17 15.59
CA ASP A 142 -17.84 3.25 14.94
C ASP A 142 -16.57 3.70 15.69
N ARG A 143 -16.62 3.65 17.03
CA ARG A 143 -15.51 4.02 17.90
C ARG A 143 -14.31 3.09 17.76
N ALA A 144 -14.52 1.82 17.39
CA ALA A 144 -13.45 0.84 17.16
C ALA A 144 -12.60 1.23 15.94
N GLY A 145 -13.22 1.71 14.85
CA GLY A 145 -12.48 2.21 13.69
C GLY A 145 -11.67 3.48 14.00
N GLY A 146 -12.19 4.35 14.88
CA GLY A 146 -11.44 5.49 15.40
C GLY A 146 -10.26 5.10 16.30
N ALA A 147 -10.47 4.15 17.20
CA ALA A 147 -9.43 3.62 18.08
C ALA A 147 -8.28 2.99 17.27
N LEU A 148 -8.59 2.25 16.20
CA LEU A 148 -7.58 1.67 15.30
C LEU A 148 -6.74 2.73 14.57
N VAL A 149 -7.36 3.82 14.10
CA VAL A 149 -6.63 4.93 13.47
C VAL A 149 -5.74 5.66 14.48
N LEU A 150 -6.25 5.90 15.70
CA LEU A 150 -5.48 6.56 16.75
C LEU A 150 -4.34 5.69 17.27
N SER A 151 -4.56 4.39 17.47
CA SER A 151 -3.52 3.46 17.90
C SER A 151 -2.43 3.38 16.84
N SER A 152 -2.79 3.22 15.57
CA SER A 152 -1.78 3.16 14.50
C SER A 152 -1.04 4.48 14.27
N ALA A 153 -1.62 5.63 14.64
CA ALA A 153 -0.89 6.91 14.67
C ALA A 153 0.04 7.02 15.89
N ALA A 154 -0.36 6.48 17.05
CA ALA A 154 0.44 6.51 18.27
C ALA A 154 1.70 5.64 18.20
N TRP A 155 1.68 4.56 17.41
CA TRP A 155 2.86 3.72 17.17
C TRP A 155 3.86 4.32 16.16
N VAL A 156 3.55 5.48 15.58
CA VAL A 156 4.35 6.15 14.54
C VAL A 156 5.07 7.40 15.08
N LEU A 157 4.66 7.90 16.25
CA LEU A 157 5.32 8.98 17.00
C LEU A 157 6.32 8.39 18.00
#